data_AF-A0A7X7LKI2-F1
#
_entry.id   AF-A0A7X7LKI2-F1
#
_cell.length_a   1.000
_cell.length_b   1.000
_cell.length_c   1.000
_cell.angle_alpha   90.00
_cell.angle_beta   90.00
_cell.angle_gamma   90.00
#
_symmetry.space_group_name_H-M   'P 1'
#
loop_
_entity.id
_entity.type
_entity.pdbx_description
1 polymer ?
#
loop_
_entity_poly.entity_id
_entity_poly.type
_entity_poly.pdbx_seq_one_letter_code
_entity_poly.pdbx_strand_id
1 'polypeptide(L)'
;GIASLGHTVNADLIPTGLIEEFPDRNFPVRGVIIQMGQKNIPVIQLLNVDKILKRFDLPDSPVPMPKPGKGGVFYKERYNLWITGIATFCLLAIIIFIYRGERKVHRLGSDVVPIAKPSTETQSQEEFDEL
;
A
#
# COMPACT_ATOMS: atom_id res chain seq x y z
N GLY A 1 -19.68 31.12 21.52
CA GLY A 1 -20.15 30.71 20.17
C GLY A 1 -20.29 31.87 19.21
N ILE A 2 -21.12 32.87 19.54
CA ILE A 2 -21.52 33.94 18.62
C ILE A 2 -20.33 34.80 18.14
N ALA A 3 -19.32 35.09 18.96
CA ALA A 3 -18.13 35.82 18.50
C ALA A 3 -17.34 35.06 17.40
N SER A 4 -17.33 33.73 17.47
CA SER A 4 -16.60 32.87 16.53
C SER A 4 -17.38 32.69 15.22
N LEU A 5 -18.69 32.50 15.30
CA LEU A 5 -19.56 32.28 14.14
C LEU A 5 -20.17 33.55 13.56
N GLY A 6 -20.25 34.63 14.33
CA GLY A 6 -20.99 35.86 14.01
C GLY A 6 -22.49 35.75 14.30
N HIS A 7 -23.14 34.68 13.84
CA HIS A 7 -24.57 34.45 13.99
C HIS A 7 -24.88 32.96 14.20
N THR A 8 -25.99 32.63 14.87
CA THR A 8 -26.39 31.23 15.12
C THR A 8 -26.68 30.46 13.82
N VAL A 9 -27.25 31.13 12.82
CA VAL A 9 -27.50 30.55 11.48
C VAL A 9 -26.20 30.09 10.80
N ASN A 10 -25.06 30.72 11.11
CA ASN A 10 -23.78 30.31 10.52
C ASN A 10 -23.29 28.96 11.05
N ALA A 11 -23.80 28.49 12.20
CA ALA A 11 -23.52 27.16 12.71
C ALA A 11 -23.97 26.04 11.75
N ASP A 12 -25.05 26.30 11.00
CA ASP A 12 -25.59 25.36 10.02
C ASP A 12 -25.04 25.58 8.61
N LEU A 13 -24.71 26.82 8.26
CA LEU A 13 -24.13 27.15 6.96
C LEU A 13 -22.66 26.69 6.82
N ILE A 14 -21.90 26.74 7.91
CA ILE A 14 -20.50 26.33 7.93
C ILE A 14 -20.44 24.83 8.26
N PRO A 15 -19.74 24.01 7.46
CA PRO A 15 -19.62 22.58 7.72
C PRO A 15 -18.93 22.33 9.08
N THR A 16 -19.28 21.23 9.72
CA THR A 16 -18.64 20.80 10.98
C THR A 16 -17.46 19.88 10.68
N GLY A 17 -16.39 19.99 11.46
CA GLY A 17 -15.13 19.27 11.27
C GLY A 17 -14.00 20.19 10.85
N LEU A 18 -12.97 19.60 10.24
CA LEU A 18 -11.86 20.32 9.63
C LEU A 18 -12.30 20.89 8.27
N ILE A 19 -12.08 22.18 8.09
CA ILE A 19 -12.41 22.94 6.88
C ILE A 19 -11.09 23.46 6.31
N GLU A 20 -10.61 22.82 5.26
CA GLU A 20 -9.40 23.23 4.53
C GLU A 20 -9.75 24.25 3.44
N GLU A 21 -10.84 23.99 2.71
CA GLU A 21 -11.40 24.90 1.72
C GLU A 21 -12.70 25.52 2.27
N PHE A 22 -12.68 26.84 2.46
CA PHE A 22 -13.82 27.52 3.04
C PHE A 22 -14.92 27.76 1.98
N PRO A 23 -16.18 27.40 2.24
CA PRO A 23 -17.25 27.56 1.27
C PRO A 23 -17.52 29.04 1.00
N ASP A 24 -17.54 29.42 -0.27
CA ASP A 24 -17.89 30.77 -0.68
C ASP A 24 -19.41 30.95 -0.66
N ARG A 25 -19.93 31.33 0.51
CA ARG A 25 -21.36 31.58 0.75
C ARG A 25 -21.56 32.94 1.39
N ASN A 26 -22.73 33.52 1.19
CA ASN A 26 -23.09 34.77 1.85
C ASN A 26 -23.49 34.50 3.31
N PHE A 27 -22.67 34.97 4.26
CA PHE A 27 -22.94 34.85 5.70
C PHE A 27 -23.52 36.16 6.24
N PRO A 28 -24.64 36.14 6.99
CA PRO A 28 -25.30 37.33 7.53
C PRO A 28 -24.41 38.20 8.43
N VAL A 29 -23.62 37.58 9.30
CA VAL A 29 -22.64 38.26 10.16
C VAL A 29 -21.32 37.49 10.10
N ARG A 30 -20.21 38.19 9.85
CA ARG A 30 -18.89 37.55 9.71
C ARG A 30 -18.15 37.48 11.04
N GLY A 31 -18.20 36.33 11.68
CA GLY A 31 -17.36 36.00 12.84
C GLY A 31 -15.93 35.63 12.48
N VAL A 32 -15.13 35.30 13.48
CA VAL A 32 -13.71 34.94 13.34
C VAL A 32 -13.49 33.75 12.39
N ILE A 33 -14.33 32.71 12.45
CA ILE A 33 -14.20 31.51 11.59
C ILE A 33 -14.30 31.88 10.11
N ILE A 34 -15.23 32.77 9.77
CA ILE A 34 -15.44 33.22 8.38
C ILE A 34 -14.26 34.06 7.92
N GLN A 35 -13.72 34.91 8.78
CA GLN A 35 -12.53 35.71 8.46
C GLN A 35 -11.27 34.85 8.28
N MET A 36 -11.09 33.80 9.09
CA MET A 36 -9.99 32.85 8.95
C MET A 36 -10.13 32.03 7.66
N GLY A 37 -11.32 31.50 7.40
CA GLY A 37 -11.62 30.76 6.18
C GLY A 37 -11.39 31.56 4.90
N GLN A 38 -11.77 32.84 4.89
CA GLN A 38 -11.50 33.75 3.77
C GLN A 38 -10.02 34.05 3.54
N LYS A 39 -9.18 33.85 4.55
CA LYS A 39 -7.73 33.96 4.44
C LYS A 39 -7.07 32.63 4.08
N ASN A 40 -7.83 31.61 3.69
CA ASN A 40 -7.35 30.25 3.45
C ASN A 40 -6.62 29.65 4.67
N ILE A 41 -7.04 30.05 5.87
CA ILE A 41 -6.53 29.47 7.11
C ILE A 41 -7.46 28.29 7.45
N PRO A 42 -6.95 27.06 7.63
CA PRO A 42 -7.78 25.93 7.97
C PRO A 42 -8.43 26.12 9.33
N VAL A 43 -9.73 25.82 9.43
CA VAL A 43 -10.51 26.01 10.65
C VAL A 43 -11.18 24.70 11.07
N ILE A 44 -11.22 24.44 12.37
CA ILE A 44 -11.94 23.30 12.94
C ILE A 44 -13.19 23.82 13.63
N GLN A 45 -14.36 23.46 13.10
CA GLN A 45 -15.67 23.80 13.69
C GLN A 45 -16.23 22.58 14.42
N LEU A 46 -16.30 22.65 15.76
CA LEU A 46 -16.81 21.57 16.61
C LEU A 46 -18.18 21.89 17.24
N LEU A 47 -18.87 22.93 16.80
CA LEU A 47 -20.11 23.36 17.48
C LEU A 47 -21.22 22.30 17.38
N ASN A 48 -21.31 21.60 16.27
CA ASN A 48 -22.37 20.61 16.04
C ASN A 48 -21.79 19.18 16.08
N VAL A 49 -21.44 18.74 17.28
CA VAL A 49 -20.88 17.39 17.50
C VAL A 49 -21.79 16.28 16.98
N ASP A 50 -23.11 16.47 17.00
CA ASP A 50 -24.09 15.51 16.50
C ASP A 50 -23.89 15.19 15.01
N LYS A 51 -23.56 16.21 14.19
CA LYS A 51 -23.22 16.04 12.77
C LYS A 51 -21.94 15.22 12.60
N ILE A 52 -20.96 15.37 13.50
CA ILE A 52 -19.73 14.56 13.48
C ILE A 52 -20.05 13.13 13.86
N LEU A 53 -20.78 12.93 14.96
CA LEU A 53 -21.17 11.60 15.45
C LEU A 53 -21.92 10.83 14.36
N LYS A 54 -22.89 11.46 13.70
CA LYS A 54 -23.64 10.86 12.59
C LYS A 54 -22.77 10.54 11.37
N ARG A 55 -21.82 11.43 11.02
CA ARG A 55 -20.91 11.20 9.87
C ARG A 55 -20.03 9.98 10.09
N PHE A 56 -19.57 9.77 11.32
CA PHE A 56 -18.65 8.70 11.66
C PHE A 56 -19.33 7.48 12.31
N ASP A 57 -20.68 7.45 12.30
CA ASP A 57 -21.49 6.37 12.91
C ASP A 57 -21.11 6.09 14.38
N LEU A 58 -20.85 7.16 15.14
CA LEU A 58 -20.57 7.05 16.57
C LEU A 58 -21.88 7.08 17.36
N PRO A 59 -22.00 6.27 18.42
CA PRO A 59 -23.08 6.41 19.37
C PRO A 59 -22.99 7.80 20.04
N ASP A 60 -24.12 8.49 20.11
CA ASP A 60 -24.24 9.67 20.95
C ASP A 60 -24.20 9.24 22.42
N SER A 61 -23.23 9.78 23.15
CA SER A 61 -23.05 9.56 24.59
C SER A 61 -23.08 8.07 24.99
N PRO A 62 -22.10 7.25 24.57
CA PRO A 62 -22.12 5.82 24.82
C PRO A 62 -21.97 5.51 26.31
N VAL A 63 -22.95 4.79 26.86
CA VAL A 63 -22.91 4.21 28.20
C VAL A 63 -23.13 2.70 28.06
N PRO A 64 -22.18 1.84 28.46
CA PRO A 64 -20.85 2.12 29.01
C PRO A 64 -19.84 2.59 27.94
N MET A 65 -18.75 3.24 28.37
CA MET A 65 -17.69 3.69 27.45
C MET A 65 -17.13 2.52 26.62
N PRO A 66 -16.94 2.70 25.30
CA PRO A 66 -16.38 1.66 24.46
C PRO A 66 -14.92 1.38 24.87
N LYS A 67 -14.49 0.13 24.70
CA LYS A 67 -13.09 -0.25 24.95
C LYS A 67 -12.18 0.46 23.94
N PRO A 68 -11.01 0.97 24.33
CA PRO A 68 -10.05 1.57 23.40
C PRO A 68 -9.76 0.65 22.21
N GLY A 69 -9.70 1.21 21.00
CA GLY A 69 -9.50 0.43 19.76
C GLY A 69 -10.76 -0.28 19.24
N LYS A 70 -11.95 0.02 19.79
CA LYS A 70 -13.24 -0.42 19.27
C LYS A 70 -14.12 0.81 18.95
N GLY A 71 -14.60 0.92 17.71
CA GLY A 71 -15.50 1.99 17.26
C GLY A 71 -15.36 2.24 15.75
N GLY A 72 -16.38 2.84 15.12
CA GLY A 72 -16.41 3.08 13.66
C GLY A 72 -15.27 3.96 13.12
N VAL A 73 -14.64 4.75 13.98
CA VAL A 73 -13.47 5.61 13.65
C VAL A 73 -12.15 4.83 13.69
N PHE A 74 -12.11 3.70 14.40
CA PHE A 74 -10.92 2.86 14.49
C PHE A 74 -10.90 1.90 13.30
N TYR A 75 -10.21 2.30 12.23
CA TYR A 75 -9.87 1.40 11.14
C TYR A 75 -8.95 0.30 11.67
N LYS A 76 -9.50 -0.90 11.87
CA LYS A 76 -8.70 -2.11 12.00
C LYS A 76 -8.42 -2.56 10.58
N GLU A 77 -7.17 -2.47 10.14
CA GLU A 77 -6.73 -3.16 8.93
C GLU A 77 -7.08 -4.65 9.10
N ARG A 78 -8.18 -5.07 8.48
CA ARG A 78 -8.47 -6.49 8.34
C ARG A 78 -7.51 -7.01 7.29
N TYR A 79 -6.33 -7.41 7.75
CA TYR A 79 -5.45 -8.27 6.96
C TYR A 79 -6.29 -9.47 6.53
N ASN A 80 -6.58 -9.53 5.24
CA ASN A 80 -7.29 -10.66 4.68
C ASN A 80 -6.29 -11.82 4.61
N LEU A 81 -6.29 -12.65 5.66
CA LEU A 81 -5.42 -13.82 5.79
C LEU A 81 -5.49 -14.73 4.55
N TRP A 82 -6.61 -14.74 3.82
CA TRP A 82 -6.72 -15.43 2.54
C TRP A 82 -5.84 -14.83 1.46
N ILE A 83 -5.85 -13.51 1.29
CA ILE A 83 -5.00 -12.81 0.30
C ILE A 83 -3.53 -13.01 0.65
N THR A 84 -3.17 -12.88 1.93
CA THR A 84 -1.80 -13.07 2.39
C THR A 84 -1.36 -14.51 2.17
N GLY A 85 -2.22 -15.49 2.47
CA GLY A 85 -1.95 -16.91 2.26
C GLY A 85 -1.74 -17.25 0.77
N ILE A 86 -2.59 -16.74 -0.11
CA ILE A 86 -2.47 -16.94 -1.57
C ILE A 86 -1.16 -16.32 -2.07
N ALA A 87 -0.84 -15.09 -1.66
CA ALA A 87 0.39 -14.42 -2.08
C ALA A 87 1.64 -15.20 -1.63
N THR A 88 1.67 -15.68 -0.39
CA THR A 88 2.76 -16.51 0.12
C THR A 88 2.86 -17.84 -0.62
N PHE A 89 1.74 -18.50 -0.89
CA PHE A 89 1.74 -19.77 -1.62
C PHE A 89 2.21 -19.61 -3.07
N CYS A 90 1.76 -18.57 -3.77
CA CYS A 90 2.22 -18.23 -5.12
C CYS A 90 3.74 -18.01 -5.15
N LEU A 91 4.28 -17.27 -4.17
CA LEU A 91 5.72 -17.04 -4.05
C LEU A 91 6.50 -18.35 -3.88
N LEU A 92 6.04 -19.23 -2.97
CA LEU A 92 6.65 -20.54 -2.77
C LEU A 92 6.58 -21.42 -4.02
N ALA A 93 5.46 -21.42 -4.74
CA ALA A 93 5.29 -22.20 -5.95
C ALA A 93 6.27 -21.78 -7.06
N ILE A 94 6.50 -20.47 -7.24
CA ILE A 94 7.47 -19.95 -8.20
C ILE A 94 8.90 -20.41 -7.84
N ILE A 95 9.28 -20.31 -6.57
CA ILE A 95 10.60 -20.75 -6.10
C ILE A 95 10.79 -22.25 -6.36
N ILE A 96 9.79 -23.08 -6.05
CA ILE A 96 9.84 -24.53 -6.29
C ILE A 96 9.94 -24.83 -7.78
N PHE A 97 9.19 -24.10 -8.62
CA PHE A 97 9.21 -24.29 -10.06
C PHE A 97 10.59 -24.01 -10.66
N ILE A 98 11.21 -22.89 -10.28
CA ILE A 98 12.59 -22.54 -10.68
C ILE A 98 13.56 -23.61 -10.19
N TYR A 99 13.49 -24.00 -8.90
CA TYR A 99 14.36 -25.02 -8.33
C TYR A 99 14.26 -26.36 -9.08
N ARG A 100 13.05 -26.80 -9.45
CA ARG A 100 12.87 -28.02 -10.24
C ARG A 100 13.38 -27.88 -11.68
N GLY A 101 13.28 -26.69 -12.26
CA GLY A 101 13.83 -26.35 -13.56
C GLY A 101 15.36 -26.44 -13.57
N GLU A 102 16.02 -25.77 -12.61
CA GLU A 102 17.48 -25.82 -12.43
C GLU A 102 17.96 -27.26 -12.20
N ARG A 103 17.27 -28.04 -11.35
CA ARG A 103 17.59 -29.45 -11.13
C ARG A 103 17.49 -30.30 -12.41
N LYS A 104 16.60 -29.93 -13.36
CA LYS A 104 16.51 -30.61 -14.66
C LYS A 104 17.63 -30.20 -15.61
N VAL A 105 18.08 -28.95 -15.55
CA VAL A 105 19.10 -28.39 -16.47
C VAL A 105 20.51 -28.91 -16.17
N HIS A 106 20.83 -29.25 -14.92
CA HIS A 106 22.14 -29.84 -14.55
C HIS A 106 22.36 -31.31 -15.04
N ARG A 107 21.56 -31.81 -15.99
CA ARG A 107 21.87 -33.05 -16.75
C ARG A 107 22.68 -32.80 -18.03
N LEU A 108 23.25 -31.60 -18.22
CA LEU A 108 24.05 -31.23 -19.40
C LEU A 108 25.56 -31.34 -19.15
N GLY A 109 25.98 -32.38 -18.44
CA GLY A 109 27.39 -32.81 -18.35
C GLY A 109 27.78 -33.82 -19.44
N SER A 110 27.11 -33.81 -20.59
CA SER A 110 27.39 -34.72 -21.71
C SER A 110 27.48 -33.99 -23.04
N ASP A 111 28.06 -32.79 -23.05
CA ASP A 111 28.54 -32.26 -24.33
C ASP A 111 29.96 -32.82 -24.52
N VAL A 112 30.04 -33.87 -25.36
CA VAL A 112 31.30 -34.44 -25.80
C VAL A 112 32.03 -33.37 -26.60
N VAL A 113 33.04 -32.74 -25.98
CA VAL A 113 34.00 -31.89 -26.69
C VAL A 113 34.62 -32.72 -27.81
N PRO A 114 34.45 -32.38 -29.10
CA PRO A 114 35.10 -33.12 -30.17
C PRO A 114 36.60 -32.90 -30.04
N ILE A 115 37.33 -33.94 -29.63
CA ILE A 115 38.79 -33.93 -29.60
C ILE A 115 39.26 -33.81 -31.05
N ALA A 116 39.89 -32.68 -31.36
CA ALA A 116 40.65 -32.50 -32.59
C ALA A 116 41.68 -33.64 -32.72
N LYS A 117 41.61 -34.44 -33.78
CA LYS A 117 42.59 -35.48 -34.08
C LYS A 117 43.97 -34.85 -34.28
N PRO A 118 45.02 -35.26 -33.54
CA PRO A 118 46.38 -35.03 -33.96
C PRO A 118 46.72 -36.07 -35.03
N SER A 119 46.88 -35.65 -36.28
CA SER A 119 47.56 -36.47 -37.29
C SER A 119 49.03 -36.11 -37.27
N THR A 120 49.83 -36.90 -36.55
CA THR A 120 51.28 -36.82 -36.62
C THR A 120 51.84 -38.25 -36.64
N GLU A 121 52.81 -38.45 -37.54
CA GLU A 121 53.70 -39.61 -37.69
C GLU A 121 53.18 -40.83 -38.47
N THR A 122 53.30 -40.74 -39.80
CA THR A 122 53.94 -41.80 -40.59
C THR A 122 55.26 -41.26 -41.11
N GLN A 123 56.26 -41.24 -40.23
CA GLN A 123 57.68 -41.16 -40.56
C GLN A 123 58.41 -41.98 -39.48
N SER A 124 58.85 -43.18 -39.85
CA SER A 124 59.83 -44.08 -39.20
C SER A 124 59.46 -45.56 -39.36
N GLN A 125 59.33 -46.02 -40.61
CA GLN A 125 59.76 -47.37 -40.98
C GLN A 125 61.12 -47.20 -41.66
N GLU A 126 62.12 -46.97 -40.83
CA GLU A 126 63.52 -47.20 -41.16
C GLU A 126 63.73 -48.73 -41.29
N GLU A 127 64.43 -49.13 -42.34
CA GLU A 127 65.62 -49.96 -42.12
C GLU A 127 65.40 -51.34 -41.49
N PHE A 128 64.55 -52.21 -42.07
CA PHE A 128 64.66 -53.68 -41.88
C PHE A 128 63.99 -54.42 -43.05
N ASP A 129 64.69 -54.53 -44.19
CA ASP A 129 64.65 -55.71 -45.10
C ASP A 129 65.71 -55.52 -46.19
N GLU A 130 66.97 -55.56 -45.74
CA GLU A 130 68.10 -56.00 -46.56
C GLU A 130 68.19 -57.53 -46.40
N LEU A 131 67.45 -58.27 -47.24
CA LEU A 131 67.71 -59.67 -47.62
C LEU A 131 67.05 -59.97 -48.98
#